data_AF-A0A9J6G923-F1
#
_entry.id   AF-A0A9J6G923-F1
#
_cell.length_a   1.000
_cell.length_b   1.000
_cell.length_c   1.000
_cell.angle_alpha   90.00
_cell.angle_beta   90.00
_cell.angle_gamma   90.00
#
_symmetry.space_group_name_H-M   'P 1'
#
loop_
_entity.id
_entity.type
_entity.pdbx_description
1 polymer ?
#
loop_
_entity_poly.entity_id
_entity_poly.type
_entity_poly.pdbx_seq_one_letter_code
_entity_poly.pdbx_strand_id
1 'polypeptide(L)'
;MLQPRPQQNLVAVKTFRPSAEQKLLAIHSFLLASTEVPVTAYEAAPTDTCRGVIHGVPAGTSPRKLLSHLISTGAPIIKARMMGSTETALITFEGSFVPRYVLYYQAEYRCHPEQPKAQFCQRCHR
;
A
#
# COMPACT_ATOMS: atom_id res chain seq x y z
N MET A 1 14.12 12.88 -9.73
CA MET A 1 15.04 11.71 -9.74
C MET A 1 14.22 10.46 -9.99
N LEU A 2 14.65 9.60 -10.91
CA LEU A 2 14.00 8.32 -11.23
C LEU A 2 14.85 7.17 -10.67
N GLN A 3 14.21 6.20 -10.01
CA GLN A 3 14.88 5.03 -9.45
C GLN A 3 14.14 3.76 -9.89
N PRO A 4 14.64 3.04 -10.92
CA PRO A 4 14.02 1.80 -11.37
C PRO A 4 14.32 0.65 -10.41
N ARG A 5 13.31 -0.21 -10.19
CA ARG A 5 13.39 -1.47 -9.45
C ARG A 5 12.90 -2.59 -10.37
N PRO A 6 13.76 -3.11 -11.26
CA PRO A 6 13.34 -4.04 -12.33
C PRO A 6 12.73 -5.34 -11.79
N GLN A 7 13.20 -5.82 -10.63
CA GLN A 7 12.65 -7.03 -9.99
C GLN A 7 11.19 -6.88 -9.53
N GLN A 8 10.73 -5.64 -9.28
CA GLN A 8 9.39 -5.33 -8.78
C GLN A 8 8.50 -4.69 -9.86
N ASN A 9 8.99 -4.55 -11.10
CA ASN A 9 8.38 -3.74 -12.16
C ASN A 9 7.93 -2.36 -11.66
N LEU A 10 8.76 -1.75 -10.80
CA LEU A 10 8.44 -0.50 -10.10
C LEU A 10 9.45 0.58 -10.49
N VAL A 11 8.96 1.79 -10.71
CA VAL A 11 9.80 2.98 -10.88
C VAL A 11 9.39 4.00 -9.83
N ALA A 12 10.32 4.36 -8.95
CA ALA A 12 10.10 5.42 -7.98
C ALA A 12 10.50 6.78 -8.59
N VAL A 13 9.63 7.77 -8.47
CA VAL A 13 9.86 9.13 -8.98
C VAL A 13 9.86 10.10 -7.81
N LYS A 14 10.98 10.78 -7.61
CA LYS A 14 11.10 11.89 -6.64
C LYS A 14 11.02 13.22 -7.39
N THR A 15 10.04 14.04 -7.04
CA THR A 15 9.85 15.40 -7.57
C THR A 15 9.68 16.39 -6.42
N PHE A 16 10.16 17.62 -6.62
CA PHE A 16 9.95 18.74 -5.69
C PHE A 16 8.90 19.72 -6.21
N ARG A 17 8.24 19.41 -7.34
CA ARG A 17 7.23 20.25 -7.98
C ARG A 17 5.85 19.60 -7.83
N PRO A 18 4.90 20.24 -7.11
CA PRO A 18 3.54 19.70 -6.95
C PRO A 18 2.82 19.48 -8.28
N SER A 19 3.04 20.35 -9.27
CA SER A 19 2.46 20.22 -10.61
C SER A 19 2.97 18.99 -11.37
N ALA A 20 4.20 18.53 -11.10
CA ALA A 20 4.73 17.31 -11.69
C ALA A 20 4.19 16.08 -10.97
N GLU A 21 4.03 16.14 -9.65
CA GLU A 21 3.42 15.07 -8.85
C GLU A 21 2.00 14.76 -9.34
N GLN A 22 1.14 15.77 -9.48
CA GLN A 22 -0.23 15.60 -9.99
C GLN A 22 -0.26 14.93 -11.36
N LYS A 23 0.63 15.35 -12.27
CA LYS A 23 0.74 14.76 -13.61
C LYS A 23 1.22 13.31 -13.56
N LEU A 24 2.15 12.99 -12.68
CA LEU A 24 2.66 11.63 -12.49
C LEU A 24 1.61 10.70 -11.90
N LEU A 25 0.83 11.18 -10.93
CA LEU A 25 -0.26 10.42 -10.31
C LEU A 25 -1.43 10.15 -11.27
N ALA A 26 -1.61 11.00 -12.29
CA ALA A 26 -2.64 10.84 -13.31
C ALA A 26 -2.26 9.83 -14.43
N ILE A 27 -1.06 9.23 -14.38
CA ILE A 27 -0.64 8.26 -15.40
C ILE A 27 -1.25 6.89 -15.12
N HIS A 28 -1.95 6.36 -16.13
CA HIS A 28 -2.58 5.03 -16.08
C HIS A 28 -2.03 4.06 -17.12
N SER A 29 -1.29 4.53 -18.12
CA SER A 29 -0.60 3.69 -19.10
C SER A 29 0.65 4.38 -19.64
N PHE A 30 1.59 3.59 -20.15
CA PHE A 30 2.73 4.06 -20.94
C PHE A 30 2.79 3.31 -22.26
N LEU A 31 3.23 3.99 -23.31
CA LEU A 31 3.61 3.34 -24.55
C LEU A 31 5.07 2.85 -24.44
N LEU A 32 5.27 1.53 -24.44
CA LEU A 32 6.58 0.91 -24.36
C LEU A 32 6.79 0.02 -25.60
N ALA A 33 7.75 0.38 -26.46
CA ALA A 33 8.05 -0.36 -27.69
C ALA A 33 6.78 -0.74 -28.49
N SER A 34 5.91 0.26 -28.72
CA SER A 34 4.65 0.12 -29.46
C SER A 34 3.56 -0.69 -28.78
N THR A 35 3.75 -1.07 -27.51
CA THR A 35 2.75 -1.76 -26.68
C THR A 35 2.29 -0.83 -25.57
N GLU A 36 0.99 -0.68 -25.40
CA GLU A 36 0.43 0.06 -24.26
C GLU A 36 0.49 -0.83 -23.01
N VAL A 37 1.23 -0.39 -22.01
CA VAL A 37 1.39 -1.09 -20.74
C VAL A 37 0.60 -0.33 -19.68
N PRO A 38 -0.42 -0.94 -19.04
CA PRO A 38 -1.14 -0.31 -17.96
C PRO A 38 -0.23 -0.17 -16.73
N VAL A 39 -0.35 0.96 -16.03
CA VAL A 39 0.40 1.25 -14.81
C VAL A 39 -0.51 1.81 -13.73
N THR A 40 -0.04 1.71 -12.49
CA THR A 40 -0.68 2.35 -11.35
C THR A 40 0.32 3.26 -10.70
N ALA A 41 0.12 4.58 -10.84
CA ALA A 41 0.88 5.57 -10.10
C ALA A 41 0.26 5.75 -8.71
N TYR A 42 1.12 5.86 -7.70
CA TYR A 42 0.70 6.15 -6.34
C TYR A 42 1.78 6.94 -5.61
N GLU A 43 1.35 7.74 -4.66
CA GLU A 43 2.24 8.46 -3.77
C GLU A 43 2.88 7.46 -2.78
N ALA A 44 4.21 7.39 -2.79
CA ALA A 44 4.95 6.58 -1.85
C ALA A 44 4.67 7.03 -0.42
N ALA A 45 4.62 6.09 0.52
CA ALA A 45 4.47 6.44 1.92
C ALA A 45 5.70 7.27 2.38
N PRO A 46 5.51 8.26 3.27
CA PRO A 46 6.61 9.01 3.87
C PRO A 46 7.69 8.08 4.45
N THR A 47 8.94 8.56 4.53
CA THR A 47 10.09 7.75 5.00
C THR A 47 9.88 7.21 6.42
N ASP A 48 9.13 7.94 7.25
CA ASP A 48 8.80 7.52 8.62
C ASP A 48 7.43 6.84 8.66
N THR A 49 7.31 5.72 7.96
CA THR A 49 6.12 4.88 8.00
C THR A 49 6.46 3.42 8.17
N CYS A 50 5.59 2.72 8.88
CA CYS A 50 5.63 1.27 9.02
C CYS A 50 4.31 0.67 8.57
N ARG A 51 4.35 -0.62 8.23
CA ARG A 51 3.20 -1.33 7.69
C ARG A 51 2.87 -2.52 8.57
N GLY A 52 1.60 -2.65 8.91
CA GLY A 52 1.05 -3.76 9.68
C GLY A 52 -0.10 -4.44 8.94
N VAL A 53 -0.37 -5.69 9.30
CA VAL A 53 -1.46 -6.48 8.75
C VAL A 53 -2.40 -6.94 9.86
N ILE A 54 -3.70 -6.90 9.56
CA ILE A 54 -4.75 -7.53 10.38
C ILE A 54 -5.50 -8.56 9.53
N HIS A 55 -5.99 -9.61 10.18
CA HIS A 55 -6.73 -10.71 9.56
C HIS A 55 -8.19 -10.72 10.02
N GLY A 56 -9.08 -11.34 9.23
CA GLY A 56 -10.51 -11.44 9.55
C GLY A 56 -11.32 -10.20 9.18
N VAL A 57 -10.77 -9.33 8.33
CA VAL A 57 -11.54 -8.20 7.77
C VAL A 57 -12.36 -8.73 6.59
N PRO A 58 -13.67 -8.42 6.49
CA PRO A 58 -14.49 -8.93 5.39
C PRO A 58 -13.87 -8.64 4.02
N ALA A 59 -13.73 -9.69 3.20
CA ALA A 59 -13.17 -9.58 1.86
C ALA A 59 -13.96 -8.56 1.01
N GLY A 60 -13.26 -7.82 0.15
CA GLY A 60 -13.88 -6.78 -0.68
C GLY A 60 -14.24 -5.48 0.06
N THR A 61 -13.87 -5.33 1.33
CA THR A 61 -14.01 -4.05 2.03
C THR A 61 -13.25 -2.95 1.30
N SER A 62 -13.93 -1.84 0.98
CA SER A 62 -13.29 -0.73 0.27
C SER A 62 -12.26 -0.02 1.16
N PRO A 63 -11.17 0.52 0.61
CA PRO A 63 -10.18 1.29 1.37
C PRO A 63 -10.81 2.42 2.20
N ARG A 64 -11.81 3.12 1.65
CA ARG A 64 -12.54 4.18 2.35
C ARG A 64 -13.31 3.65 3.56
N LYS A 65 -14.02 2.53 3.42
CA LYS A 65 -14.77 1.90 4.52
C LYS A 65 -13.83 1.35 5.59
N LEU A 66 -12.69 0.81 5.17
CA LEU A 66 -11.67 0.31 6.08
C LEU A 66 -11.10 1.44 6.94
N LEU A 67 -10.63 2.53 6.30
CA LEU A 67 -10.09 3.70 6.98
C LEU A 67 -11.08 4.34 7.96
N SER A 68 -12.35 4.47 7.58
CA SER A 68 -13.35 5.17 8.40
C SER A 68 -13.74 4.43 9.69
N HIS A 69 -13.43 3.13 9.80
CA HIS A 69 -13.78 2.31 10.97
C HIS A 69 -12.54 1.77 11.70
N LEU A 70 -11.35 2.13 11.23
CA LEU A 70 -10.09 1.78 11.88
C LEU A 70 -9.71 2.86 12.90
N ILE A 71 -9.30 2.41 14.08
CA ILE A 71 -8.76 3.28 15.13
C ILE A 71 -7.46 2.65 15.63
N SER A 72 -6.45 3.48 15.82
CA SER A 72 -5.16 3.09 16.40
C SER A 72 -4.81 4.07 17.51
N THR A 73 -4.48 3.55 18.68
CA THR A 73 -4.05 4.32 19.85
C THR A 73 -2.52 4.48 19.92
N GLY A 74 -1.77 3.60 19.25
CA GLY A 74 -0.30 3.57 19.30
C GLY A 74 0.38 4.42 18.24
N ALA A 75 -0.24 4.58 17.06
CA ALA A 75 0.32 5.35 15.95
C ALA A 75 -0.79 5.83 14.99
N PRO A 76 -0.71 7.05 14.44
CA PRO A 76 -1.66 7.54 13.43
C PRO A 76 -1.72 6.64 12.20
N ILE A 77 -2.93 6.41 11.69
CA ILE A 77 -3.14 5.63 10.45
C ILE A 77 -3.13 6.59 9.26
N ILE A 78 -2.26 6.31 8.29
CA ILE A 78 -2.11 7.13 7.07
C ILE A 78 -2.96 6.56 5.94
N LYS A 79 -2.86 5.25 5.69
CA LYS A 79 -3.55 4.55 4.59
C LYS A 79 -3.95 3.15 5.07
N ALA A 80 -5.06 2.62 4.56
CA ALA A 80 -5.43 1.22 4.75
C ALA A 80 -6.08 0.65 3.50
N ARG A 81 -5.79 -0.61 3.17
CA ARG A 81 -6.38 -1.31 2.02
C ARG A 81 -6.44 -2.82 2.24
N MET A 82 -7.35 -3.50 1.55
CA MET A 82 -7.34 -4.96 1.49
C MET A 82 -6.14 -5.48 0.68
N MET A 83 -5.66 -6.66 1.07
CA MET A 83 -4.64 -7.41 0.34
C MET A 83 -5.31 -8.35 -0.66
N GLY A 84 -5.62 -7.84 -1.86
CA GLY A 84 -6.32 -8.60 -2.90
C GLY A 84 -7.75 -8.97 -2.45
N SER A 85 -8.22 -10.14 -2.88
CA SER A 85 -9.54 -10.70 -2.51
C SER A 85 -9.54 -11.49 -1.20
N THR A 86 -8.55 -11.27 -0.33
CA THR A 86 -8.43 -11.99 0.95
C THR A 86 -9.15 -11.27 2.09
N GLU A 87 -9.19 -11.92 3.26
CA GLU A 87 -9.66 -11.32 4.52
C GLU A 87 -8.56 -10.59 5.30
N THR A 88 -7.49 -10.18 4.60
CA THR A 88 -6.34 -9.50 5.20
C THR A 88 -6.30 -8.05 4.75
N ALA A 89 -6.15 -7.15 5.71
CA ALA A 89 -5.97 -5.73 5.46
C ALA A 89 -4.54 -5.30 5.79
N LEU A 90 -3.97 -4.47 4.94
CA LEU A 90 -2.70 -3.79 5.13
C LEU A 90 -2.96 -2.37 5.60
N ILE A 91 -2.29 -1.98 6.69
CA ILE A 91 -2.42 -0.67 7.33
C ILE A 91 -1.05 -0.01 7.34
N THR A 92 -0.98 1.23 6.89
CA THR A 92 0.21 2.08 6.95
C THR A 92 0.05 3.05 8.11
N PHE A 93 1.01 3.03 9.03
CA PHE A 93 1.09 3.93 10.18
C PHE A 93 2.21 4.94 9.99
N GLU A 94 2.07 6.08 10.65
CA GLU A 94 3.19 6.99 10.89
C GLU A 94 4.15 6.40 11.94
N GLY A 95 5.44 6.61 11.77
CA GLY A 95 6.48 6.11 12.67
C GLY A 95 7.06 4.75 12.28
N SER A 96 7.97 4.26 13.11
CA SER A 96 8.77 3.06 12.86
C SER A 96 8.27 1.78 13.53
N PHE A 97 7.22 1.86 14.36
CA PHE A 97 6.72 0.73 15.13
C PHE A 97 5.25 0.44 14.84
N VAL A 98 4.94 -0.84 14.55
CA VAL A 98 3.59 -1.31 14.30
C VAL A 98 2.87 -1.55 15.63
N PRO A 99 1.75 -0.86 15.91
CA PRO A 99 0.96 -1.11 17.12
C PRO A 99 0.58 -2.57 17.24
N ARG A 100 0.55 -3.13 18.46
CA ARG A 100 0.20 -4.53 18.68
C ARG A 100 -1.26 -4.85 18.33
N TYR A 101 -2.14 -3.88 18.53
CA TYR A 101 -3.57 -3.99 18.27
C TYR A 101 -4.09 -2.72 17.60
N VAL A 102 -5.15 -2.88 16.81
CA VAL A 102 -5.99 -1.81 16.28
C VAL A 102 -7.44 -2.17 16.48
N LEU A 103 -8.32 -1.18 16.51
CA LEU A 103 -9.76 -1.41 16.52
C LEU A 103 -10.30 -1.32 15.11
N TYR A 104 -11.14 -2.27 14.73
CA TYR A 104 -11.95 -2.21 13.52
C TYR A 104 -13.40 -2.54 13.89
N TYR A 105 -14.32 -1.61 13.62
CA TYR A 105 -15.70 -1.70 14.12
C TYR A 105 -15.79 -1.95 15.64
N GLN A 106 -14.91 -1.30 16.43
CA GLN A 106 -14.81 -1.45 17.90
C GLN A 106 -14.36 -2.84 18.39
N ALA A 107 -14.06 -3.78 17.50
CA ALA A 107 -13.42 -5.04 17.87
C ALA A 107 -11.89 -4.91 17.79
N GLU A 108 -11.18 -5.55 18.72
CA GLU A 108 -9.72 -5.60 18.73
C GLU A 108 -9.19 -6.61 17.71
N TYR A 109 -8.28 -6.14 16.86
CA TYR A 109 -7.56 -6.97 15.91
C TYR A 109 -6.08 -6.92 16.23
N ARG A 110 -5.46 -8.10 16.32
CA ARG A 110 -4.00 -8.20 16.42
C ARG A 110 -3.38 -7.73 15.12
N CYS A 111 -2.49 -6.76 15.24
CA CYS A 111 -1.75 -6.21 14.12
C CYS A 111 -0.33 -6.76 14.13
N HIS A 112 0.06 -7.33 12.99
CA HIS A 112 1.37 -7.95 12.80
C HIS A 112 2.22 -7.09 11.88
N PRO A 113 3.53 -6.92 12.12
CA PRO A 113 4.41 -6.27 11.17
C PRO A 113 4.29 -6.95 9.79
N GLU A 114 4.11 -6.17 8.74
CA GLU A 114 4.10 -6.70 7.39
C GLU A 114 5.48 -7.26 7.08
N GLN A 115 5.54 -8.57 6.84
CA GLN A 115 6.74 -9.20 6.32
C GLN A 115 6.74 -9.08 4.80
N PRO A 116 7.84 -8.58 4.19
CA PRO A 116 7.99 -8.61 2.74
C PRO A 116 7.93 -10.06 2.29
N LYS A 117 6.82 -10.45 1.65
CA LYS A 117 6.77 -11.74 0.96
C LYS A 117 7.60 -11.62 -0.31
N ALA A 118 8.42 -12.64 -0.59
CA ALA A 118 9.08 -12.76 -1.87
C ALA A 118 8.02 -12.64 -2.97
N GLN A 119 8.22 -11.71 -3.91
CA GLN A 119 7.33 -11.61 -5.06
C GLN A 119 7.68 -12.76 -6.00
N PHE A 120 6.81 -13.77 -6.05
CA PHE A 120 6.88 -14.82 -7.04
C PHE A 120 5.81 -14.56 -8.10
N CYS A 121 6.16 -14.77 -9.36
CA CYS A 121 5.19 -14.68 -10.43
C CYS A 121 4.15 -15.79 -10.25
N GLN A 122 2.87 -15.46 -10.10
CA GLN A 122 1.81 -16.48 -9.96
C GLN A 122 1.59 -17.30 -11.23
N ARG A 123 2.21 -16.91 -12.36
CA ARG A 123 2.15 -17.66 -13.63
C ARG A 123 3.28 -18.67 -13.79
N CYS A 124 4.50 -18.34 -13.35
CA CYS A 124 5.66 -19.23 -13.52
C CYS A 124 6.26 -19.72 -12.20
N HIS A 125 5.74 -19.30 -11.04
CA HIS A 125 6.20 -19.63 -9.69
C HIS A 125 7.72 -19.44 -9.49
N ARG A 126 8.32 -18.53 -10.25
CA ARG A 126 9.71 -18.11 -10.19
C ARG A 126 9.78 -16.61 -9.93
#